data_AF-A0A859FFF0-F1
#
_entry.id   AF-A0A859FFF0-F1
#
_cell.length_a   1.000
_cell.length_b   1.000
_cell.length_c   1.000
_cell.angle_alpha   90.00
_cell.angle_beta   90.00
_cell.angle_gamma   90.00
#
_symmetry.space_group_name_H-M   'P 1'
#
loop_
_entity.id
_entity.type
_entity.pdbx_description
1 polymer ?
#
loop_
_entity_poly.entity_id
_entity_poly.type
_entity_poly.pdbx_seq_one_letter_code
_entity_poly.pdbx_strand_id
1 'polypeptide(L)'
;MIKEAIFLVVTVCIHELGHAITASLFGWKITKISLMPFGGEMVVDSMESKPLKEEIFVIVAGPLQHAWMIPLIIGSHHLGFISSTDYTLLLFYQISILLFNLFPILPLDGGRLLYCLLQSLLSIYHAQSFMLVFSCFFLGALTLITITMFTFQLNFILMLIFLWIHVILLIKQAPYYLIRVWLTRSERSPAKKKVKRVPPSISIQTGLRMIKRPVTTVFTAGGYEVNEKEICKRYFAEHHQNSVFGHVGSRDRRIK
;
A
#
# COMPACT_ATOMS: atom_id res chain seq x y z
N MET A 1 -8.66 22.56 -24.27
CA MET A 1 -7.30 21.99 -24.07
C MET A 1 -6.53 22.55 -22.87
N ILE A 2 -6.06 23.82 -22.83
CA ILE A 2 -5.23 24.29 -21.69
C ILE A 2 -5.99 24.29 -20.36
N LYS A 3 -7.24 24.78 -20.36
CA LYS A 3 -8.09 24.81 -19.14
C LYS A 3 -8.36 23.41 -18.56
N GLU A 4 -8.66 22.44 -19.43
CA GLU A 4 -8.86 21.03 -19.06
C GLU A 4 -7.63 20.46 -18.36
N ALA A 5 -6.44 20.67 -18.93
CA ALA A 5 -5.19 20.23 -18.34
C ALA A 5 -4.94 20.89 -16.97
N ILE A 6 -5.24 22.18 -16.83
CA ILE A 6 -5.13 22.89 -15.54
C ILE A 6 -6.07 22.28 -14.50
N PHE A 7 -7.34 22.04 -14.85
CA PHE A 7 -8.32 21.46 -13.92
C PHE A 7 -7.93 20.05 -13.48
N LEU A 8 -7.48 19.21 -14.41
CA LEU A 8 -6.97 17.88 -14.10
C LEU A 8 -5.76 17.96 -13.15
N VAL A 9 -4.75 18.77 -13.50
CA VAL A 9 -3.52 18.89 -12.68
C VAL A 9 -3.83 19.45 -11.30
N VAL A 10 -4.67 20.47 -11.19
CA VAL A 10 -5.07 21.04 -9.88
C VAL A 10 -5.81 20.00 -9.04
N THR A 11 -6.72 19.23 -9.64
CA THR A 11 -7.44 18.14 -8.96
C THR A 11 -6.47 17.11 -8.38
N VAL A 12 -5.53 16.64 -9.21
CA VAL A 12 -4.50 15.67 -8.78
C VAL A 12 -3.59 16.28 -7.72
N CYS A 13 -3.14 17.52 -7.88
CA CYS A 13 -2.30 18.20 -6.90
C CYS A 13 -3.00 18.30 -5.53
N ILE A 14 -4.27 18.69 -5.49
CA ILE A 14 -5.01 18.80 -4.24
C ILE A 14 -5.17 17.42 -3.59
N HIS A 15 -5.49 16.38 -4.38
CA HIS A 15 -5.54 15.00 -3.91
C HIS A 15 -4.21 14.56 -3.26
N GLU A 16 -3.09 14.75 -3.94
CA GLU A 16 -1.76 14.39 -3.43
C GLU A 16 -1.34 15.21 -2.20
N LEU A 17 -1.76 16.48 -2.15
CA LEU A 17 -1.56 17.32 -0.97
C LEU A 17 -2.28 16.75 0.25
N GLY A 18 -3.45 16.14 0.08
CA GLY A 18 -4.15 15.44 1.16
C GLY A 18 -3.28 14.35 1.80
N HIS A 19 -2.64 13.50 0.98
CA HIS A 19 -1.70 12.50 1.47
C HIS A 19 -0.48 13.14 2.14
N ALA A 20 0.14 14.12 1.49
CA ALA A 20 1.37 14.75 1.96
C ALA A 20 1.19 15.48 3.30
N ILE A 21 0.10 16.24 3.44
CA ILE A 21 -0.25 16.94 4.69
C ILE A 21 -0.42 15.92 5.81
N THR A 22 -1.20 14.86 5.58
CA THR A 22 -1.48 13.85 6.60
C THR A 22 -0.22 13.07 7.00
N ALA A 23 0.63 12.73 6.04
CA ALA A 23 1.92 12.10 6.30
C ALA A 23 2.84 13.02 7.10
N SER A 24 2.89 14.32 6.78
CA SER A 24 3.65 15.31 7.52
C SER A 24 3.16 15.47 8.97
N LEU A 25 1.83 15.47 9.19
CA LEU A 25 1.23 15.52 10.53
C LEU A 25 1.61 14.31 11.39
N PHE A 26 1.80 13.13 10.79
CA PHE A 26 2.33 11.95 11.48
C PHE A 26 3.87 11.94 11.59
N GLY A 27 4.56 13.00 11.18
CA GLY A 27 6.02 13.09 11.22
C GLY A 27 6.72 12.15 10.24
N TRP A 28 6.07 11.78 9.14
CA TRP A 28 6.70 10.99 8.08
C TRP A 28 7.67 11.87 7.30
N LYS A 29 8.88 11.36 7.06
CA LYS A 29 9.89 12.04 6.25
C LYS A 29 9.61 11.76 4.77
N ILE A 30 8.95 12.69 4.13
CA ILE A 30 8.68 12.66 2.68
C ILE A 30 9.99 12.99 1.96
N THR A 31 10.44 12.11 1.07
CA THR A 31 11.69 12.30 0.31
C THR A 31 11.44 12.90 -1.06
N LYS A 32 10.33 12.54 -1.70
CA LYS A 32 9.97 13.03 -3.04
C LYS A 32 8.46 12.95 -3.24
N ILE A 33 7.89 13.95 -3.91
CA ILE A 33 6.55 13.90 -4.50
C ILE A 33 6.73 14.04 -6.00
N SER A 34 6.29 13.05 -6.77
CA SER A 34 6.37 13.07 -8.24
C SER A 34 4.96 13.17 -8.80
N LEU A 35 4.68 14.21 -9.59
CA LEU A 35 3.41 14.29 -10.32
C LEU A 35 3.54 13.53 -11.65
N MET A 36 2.62 12.61 -11.91
CA MET A 36 2.51 11.86 -13.15
C MET A 36 1.20 12.24 -13.87
N PRO A 37 1.08 11.98 -15.19
CA PRO A 37 -0.13 12.33 -15.95
C PRO A 37 -1.43 11.73 -15.41
N PHE A 38 -1.34 10.63 -14.66
CA PHE A 38 -2.49 9.85 -14.18
C PHE A 38 -2.55 9.75 -12.64
N GLY A 39 -1.77 10.55 -11.90
CA GLY A 39 -1.72 10.54 -10.43
C GLY A 39 -0.40 11.10 -9.89
N GLY A 40 -0.19 11.09 -8.58
CA GLY A 40 1.11 11.36 -7.98
C GLY A 40 1.69 10.13 -7.28
N GLU A 41 3.00 10.16 -7.08
CA GLU A 41 3.70 9.21 -6.22
C GLU A 41 4.43 9.97 -5.10
N MET A 42 4.04 9.68 -3.86
CA MET A 42 4.73 10.15 -2.66
C MET A 42 5.69 9.07 -2.16
N VAL A 43 7.00 9.37 -2.22
CA VAL A 43 8.05 8.53 -1.67
C VAL A 43 8.36 8.96 -0.25
N VAL A 44 8.34 8.00 0.67
CA VAL A 44 8.52 8.21 2.11
C VAL A 44 9.68 7.35 2.60
N ASP A 45 10.49 7.92 3.50
CA ASP A 45 11.57 7.19 4.15
C ASP A 45 11.01 6.12 5.12
N SER A 46 11.55 4.90 5.02
CA SER A 46 11.27 3.78 5.93
C SER A 46 9.78 3.46 6.06
N MET A 47 9.07 3.41 4.93
CA MET A 47 7.63 3.14 4.86
C MET A 47 7.22 1.85 5.59
N GLU A 48 8.05 0.81 5.53
CA GLU A 48 7.83 -0.51 6.13
C GLU A 48 7.73 -0.45 7.66
N SER A 49 8.28 0.60 8.27
CA SER A 49 8.29 0.81 9.72
C SER A 49 7.05 1.54 10.25
N LYS A 50 6.25 2.15 9.37
CA LYS A 50 5.13 3.00 9.78
C LYS A 50 3.98 2.18 10.37
N PRO A 51 3.19 2.70 11.32
CA PRO A 51 1.99 2.01 11.80
C PRO A 51 0.91 1.90 10.73
N LEU A 52 0.24 0.73 10.67
CA LEU A 52 -0.88 0.51 9.73
C LEU A 52 -2.00 1.55 9.85
N LYS A 53 -2.26 2.05 11.07
CA LYS A 53 -3.31 3.06 11.28
C LYS A 53 -2.97 4.37 10.58
N GLU A 54 -1.75 4.86 10.76
CA GLU A 54 -1.26 6.08 10.09
C GLU A 54 -1.30 5.91 8.58
N GLU A 55 -0.89 4.74 8.08
CA GLU A 55 -0.92 4.40 6.66
C GLU A 55 -2.34 4.48 6.07
N ILE A 56 -3.34 3.95 6.78
CA ILE A 56 -4.75 4.07 6.38
C ILE A 56 -5.21 5.53 6.35
N PHE A 57 -4.89 6.33 7.38
CA PHE A 57 -5.26 7.75 7.41
C PHE A 57 -4.62 8.53 6.27
N VAL A 58 -3.33 8.29 5.98
CA VAL A 58 -2.64 8.90 4.86
C VAL A 58 -3.31 8.53 3.54
N ILE A 59 -3.61 7.24 3.30
CA ILE A 59 -4.28 6.79 2.07
C ILE A 59 -5.67 7.42 1.92
N VAL A 60 -6.46 7.52 2.98
CA VAL A 60 -7.81 8.10 2.90
C VAL A 60 -7.79 9.61 2.69
N ALA A 61 -6.72 10.29 3.10
CA ALA A 61 -6.64 11.74 3.07
C ALA A 61 -6.68 12.35 1.66
N GLY A 62 -6.21 11.65 0.63
CA GLY A 62 -6.31 12.08 -0.77
C GLY A 62 -7.76 12.06 -1.28
N PRO A 63 -8.44 10.90 -1.27
CA PRO A 63 -9.87 10.78 -1.58
C PRO A 63 -10.76 11.74 -0.78
N LEU A 64 -10.41 12.01 0.49
CA LEU A 64 -11.16 12.94 1.34
C LEU A 64 -11.16 14.38 0.81
N GLN A 65 -10.16 14.80 0.04
CA GLN A 65 -10.14 16.15 -0.53
C GLN A 65 -11.31 16.40 -1.48
N HIS A 66 -11.79 15.36 -2.17
CA HIS A 66 -12.93 15.48 -3.06
C HIS A 66 -14.24 15.78 -2.31
N ALA A 67 -14.33 15.41 -1.03
CA ALA A 67 -15.54 15.57 -0.22
C ALA A 67 -15.91 17.04 0.02
N TRP A 68 -14.92 17.94 0.14
CA TRP A 68 -15.17 19.38 0.29
C TRP A 68 -15.13 20.10 -1.05
N MET A 69 -14.30 19.66 -1.99
CA MET A 69 -14.18 20.29 -3.31
C MET A 69 -15.47 20.17 -4.14
N ILE A 70 -16.14 19.01 -4.11
CA ILE A 70 -17.37 18.81 -4.89
C ILE A 70 -18.48 19.78 -4.46
N PRO A 71 -18.85 19.89 -3.17
CA PRO A 71 -19.81 20.90 -2.72
C PRO A 71 -19.37 22.33 -3.01
N LEU A 72 -18.08 22.63 -2.90
CA LEU A 72 -17.55 23.96 -3.22
C LEU A 72 -17.78 24.32 -4.70
N ILE A 73 -17.53 23.38 -5.62
CA ILE A 73 -17.77 23.58 -7.06
C ILE A 73 -19.25 23.78 -7.33
N ILE A 74 -20.12 22.97 -6.71
CA ILE A 74 -21.59 23.08 -6.83
C ILE A 74 -22.06 24.46 -6.33
N GLY A 75 -21.65 24.87 -5.13
CA GLY A 75 -22.00 26.18 -4.58
C GLY A 75 -21.49 27.34 -5.44
N SER A 76 -20.26 27.24 -5.94
CA SER A 76 -19.67 28.27 -6.81
C SER A 76 -20.42 28.44 -8.13
N HIS A 77 -20.96 27.35 -8.68
CA HIS A 77 -21.82 27.41 -9.85
C HIS A 77 -23.16 28.10 -9.54
N HIS A 78 -23.82 27.73 -8.43
CA HIS A 78 -25.08 28.35 -8.03
C HIS A 78 -24.95 29.85 -7.73
N LEU A 79 -23.80 30.29 -7.24
CA LEU A 79 -23.50 31.70 -6.98
C LEU A 79 -23.08 32.48 -8.24
N GLY A 80 -22.98 31.81 -9.40
CA GLY A 80 -22.61 32.44 -10.67
C GLY A 80 -21.11 32.73 -10.84
N PHE A 81 -20.24 32.17 -9.98
CA PHE A 81 -18.79 32.34 -10.10
C PHE A 81 -18.16 31.48 -11.21
N ILE A 82 -18.83 30.40 -11.61
CA ILE A 82 -18.31 29.42 -12.57
C ILE A 82 -19.34 29.19 -13.69
N SER A 83 -18.87 29.19 -14.95
CA SER A 83 -19.70 28.89 -16.12
C SER A 83 -20.24 27.45 -16.08
N SER A 84 -21.38 27.18 -16.71
CA SER A 84 -21.95 25.82 -16.75
C SER A 84 -21.01 24.80 -17.41
N THR A 85 -20.21 25.24 -18.38
CA THR A 85 -19.20 24.41 -19.05
C THR A 85 -18.07 24.05 -18.10
N ASP A 86 -17.51 25.03 -17.38
CA ASP A 86 -16.42 24.80 -16.43
C ASP A 86 -16.90 23.96 -15.23
N TYR A 87 -18.13 24.19 -14.76
CA TYR A 87 -18.79 23.41 -13.71
C TYR A 87 -18.85 21.92 -14.06
N THR A 88 -19.38 21.60 -15.25
CA THR A 88 -19.51 20.22 -15.72
C THR A 88 -18.14 19.54 -15.83
N LEU A 89 -17.16 20.26 -16.36
CA LEU A 89 -15.80 19.76 -16.55
C LEU A 89 -15.06 19.52 -15.22
N LEU A 90 -15.17 20.46 -14.27
CA LEU A 90 -14.56 20.33 -12.93
C LEU A 90 -15.16 19.14 -12.18
N LEU A 91 -16.49 19.00 -12.17
CA LEU A 91 -17.13 17.85 -11.55
C LEU A 91 -16.72 16.53 -12.21
N PHE A 92 -16.63 16.50 -13.53
CA PHE A 92 -16.16 15.32 -14.25
C PHE A 92 -14.77 14.90 -13.78
N TYR A 93 -13.80 15.81 -13.68
CA TYR A 93 -12.45 15.47 -13.20
C TYR A 93 -12.42 15.09 -11.72
N GLN A 94 -13.14 15.80 -10.85
CA GLN A 94 -13.24 15.47 -9.43
C GLN A 94 -13.75 14.05 -9.22
N ILE A 95 -14.84 13.68 -9.89
CA ILE A 95 -15.45 12.36 -9.76
C ILE A 95 -14.57 11.30 -10.43
N SER A 96 -14.01 11.59 -11.60
CA SER A 96 -13.17 10.64 -12.33
C SER A 96 -11.91 10.28 -11.55
N ILE A 97 -11.19 11.27 -11.01
CA ILE A 97 -9.97 11.03 -10.20
C ILE A 97 -10.29 10.31 -8.90
N LEU A 98 -11.40 10.67 -8.24
CA LEU A 98 -11.85 9.98 -7.04
C LEU A 98 -12.16 8.51 -7.33
N LEU A 99 -13.01 8.23 -8.33
CA LEU A 99 -13.40 6.86 -8.67
C LEU A 99 -12.22 6.03 -9.17
N PHE A 100 -11.35 6.63 -9.98
CA PHE A 100 -10.14 5.98 -10.46
C PHE A 100 -9.24 5.56 -9.31
N ASN A 101 -8.91 6.46 -8.39
CA ASN A 101 -8.06 6.12 -7.24
C ASN A 101 -8.72 5.14 -6.26
N LEU A 102 -10.06 5.04 -6.23
CA LEU A 102 -10.76 4.05 -5.41
C LEU A 102 -10.79 2.64 -6.03
N PHE A 103 -10.28 2.43 -7.25
CA PHE A 103 -10.17 1.08 -7.78
C PHE A 103 -9.27 0.19 -6.90
N PRO A 104 -9.64 -1.08 -6.69
CA PRO A 104 -8.91 -1.99 -5.80
C PRO A 104 -7.71 -2.62 -6.50
N ILE A 105 -6.90 -1.80 -7.18
CA ILE A 105 -5.71 -2.21 -7.95
C ILE A 105 -4.49 -1.54 -7.32
N LEU A 106 -3.44 -2.27 -6.96
CA LEU A 106 -2.17 -1.63 -6.60
C LEU A 106 -1.52 -1.03 -7.85
N PRO A 107 -1.05 0.23 -7.84
CA PRO A 107 -0.72 1.07 -6.67
C PRO A 107 -1.80 2.08 -6.24
N LEU A 108 -3.00 2.06 -6.81
CA LEU A 108 -4.06 3.02 -6.51
C LEU A 108 -4.49 2.97 -5.04
N ASP A 109 -5.04 4.07 -4.53
CA ASP A 109 -5.39 4.20 -3.11
C ASP A 109 -6.38 3.16 -2.62
N GLY A 110 -7.39 2.80 -3.41
CA GLY A 110 -8.34 1.74 -3.09
C GLY A 110 -7.65 0.39 -2.93
N GLY A 111 -6.69 0.09 -3.81
CA GLY A 111 -5.83 -1.08 -3.69
C GLY A 111 -4.93 -1.04 -2.46
N ARG A 112 -4.30 0.11 -2.17
CA ARG A 112 -3.45 0.30 -0.99
C ARG A 112 -4.23 0.19 0.31
N LEU A 113 -5.45 0.73 0.34
CA LEU A 113 -6.36 0.64 1.49
C LEU A 113 -6.75 -0.82 1.72
N LEU A 114 -7.18 -1.53 0.68
CA LEU A 114 -7.50 -2.96 0.75
C LEU A 114 -6.29 -3.78 1.22
N TYR A 115 -5.09 -3.47 0.73
CA TYR A 115 -3.85 -4.11 1.17
C TYR A 115 -3.58 -3.89 2.66
N CYS A 116 -3.77 -2.67 3.17
CA CYS A 116 -3.61 -2.37 4.60
C CYS A 116 -4.63 -3.13 5.46
N LEU A 117 -5.88 -3.22 5.00
CA LEU A 117 -6.92 -4.01 5.67
C LEU A 117 -6.56 -5.50 5.70
N LEU A 118 -6.09 -6.06 4.59
CA LEU A 118 -5.64 -7.45 4.54
C LEU A 118 -4.42 -7.69 5.43
N GLN A 119 -3.48 -6.75 5.53
CA GLN A 119 -2.35 -6.86 6.46
C GLN A 119 -2.77 -6.86 7.95
N SER A 120 -3.94 -6.32 8.27
CA SER A 120 -4.49 -6.40 9.64
C SER A 120 -5.05 -7.79 9.99
N LEU A 121 -5.44 -8.57 8.96
CA LEU A 121 -6.08 -9.88 9.11
C LEU A 121 -5.09 -11.04 8.84
N LEU A 122 -4.32 -10.93 7.76
CA LEU A 122 -3.39 -11.93 7.24
C LEU A 122 -1.94 -11.63 7.63
N SER A 123 -1.00 -12.50 7.23
CA SER A 123 0.42 -12.14 7.30
C SER A 123 0.80 -11.26 6.11
N ILE A 124 1.88 -10.49 6.26
CA ILE A 124 2.32 -9.53 5.25
C ILE A 124 2.56 -10.23 3.91
N TYR A 125 3.18 -11.41 3.96
CA TYR A 125 3.40 -12.26 2.79
C TYR A 125 2.09 -12.64 2.08
N HIS A 126 1.11 -13.19 2.81
CA HIS A 126 -0.16 -13.61 2.20
C HIS A 126 -0.99 -12.42 1.69
N ALA A 127 -1.01 -11.31 2.42
CA ALA A 127 -1.69 -10.09 1.99
C ALA A 127 -1.08 -9.55 0.68
N GLN A 128 0.25 -9.56 0.57
CA GLN A 128 0.95 -9.08 -0.62
C GLN A 128 0.70 -9.99 -1.82
N SER A 129 0.85 -11.31 -1.66
CA SER A 129 0.59 -12.28 -2.72
C SER A 129 -0.86 -12.20 -3.21
N PHE A 130 -1.83 -12.13 -2.29
CA PHE A 130 -3.24 -11.97 -2.65
C PHE A 130 -3.47 -10.68 -3.44
N MET A 131 -2.96 -9.54 -2.96
CA MET A 131 -3.20 -8.25 -3.62
C MET A 131 -2.55 -8.15 -5.00
N LEU A 132 -1.38 -8.74 -5.21
CA LEU A 132 -0.75 -8.76 -6.54
C LEU A 132 -1.59 -9.57 -7.54
N VAL A 133 -2.04 -10.77 -7.16
CA VAL A 133 -2.89 -11.61 -8.02
C VAL A 133 -4.23 -10.94 -8.27
N PHE A 134 -4.86 -10.39 -7.22
CA PHE A 134 -6.13 -9.69 -7.32
C PHE A 134 -6.02 -8.45 -8.23
N SER A 135 -4.95 -7.67 -8.11
CA SER A 135 -4.70 -6.50 -8.96
C SER A 135 -4.54 -6.90 -10.43
N CYS A 136 -3.79 -7.97 -10.72
CA CYS A 136 -3.64 -8.49 -12.09
C CYS A 136 -4.98 -8.95 -12.67
N PHE A 137 -5.78 -9.69 -11.90
CA PHE A 137 -7.08 -10.17 -12.34
C PHE A 137 -8.04 -9.02 -12.62
N PHE A 138 -8.15 -8.07 -11.69
CA PHE A 138 -9.03 -6.91 -11.82
C PHE A 138 -8.60 -6.01 -12.99
N LEU A 139 -7.30 -5.72 -13.12
CA LEU A 139 -6.76 -4.93 -14.23
C LEU A 139 -6.93 -5.64 -15.59
N GLY A 140 -6.81 -6.97 -15.62
CA GLY A 140 -7.12 -7.80 -16.79
C GLY A 140 -8.59 -7.67 -17.22
N ALA A 141 -9.52 -7.79 -16.28
CA ALA A 141 -10.95 -7.59 -16.55
C ALA A 141 -11.24 -6.16 -17.03
N LEU A 142 -10.65 -5.15 -16.38
CA LEU A 142 -10.79 -3.75 -16.78
C LEU A 142 -10.25 -3.50 -18.20
N THR A 143 -9.12 -4.10 -18.54
CA THR A 143 -8.51 -4.02 -19.88
C THR A 143 -9.47 -4.61 -20.93
N LEU A 144 -10.05 -5.79 -20.67
CA LEU A 144 -10.99 -6.45 -21.57
C LEU A 144 -12.27 -5.62 -21.77
N ILE A 145 -12.84 -5.08 -20.70
CA ILE A 145 -14.02 -4.21 -20.76
C ILE A 145 -13.71 -2.95 -21.58
N THR A 146 -12.55 -2.34 -21.32
CA THR A 146 -12.13 -1.11 -22.02
C THR A 146 -12.00 -1.36 -23.52
N ILE A 147 -11.31 -2.43 -23.93
CA ILE A 147 -11.10 -2.75 -25.35
C ILE A 147 -12.42 -3.09 -26.07
N THR A 148 -13.37 -3.75 -25.39
CA THR A 148 -14.64 -4.17 -26.01
C THR A 148 -15.70 -3.06 -26.06
N MET A 149 -15.77 -2.20 -25.04
CA MET A 149 -16.81 -1.16 -24.92
C MET A 149 -16.35 0.22 -25.38
N PHE A 150 -15.08 0.56 -25.14
CA PHE A 150 -14.52 1.89 -25.37
C PHE A 150 -13.44 1.77 -26.45
N THR A 151 -13.88 1.69 -27.70
CA THR A 151 -13.06 1.65 -28.93
C THR A 151 -11.74 2.42 -28.76
N PHE A 152 -10.60 1.82 -29.13
CA PHE A 152 -9.19 2.27 -28.97
C PHE A 152 -8.91 3.78 -28.76
N GLN A 153 -9.41 4.38 -27.68
CA GLN A 153 -9.14 5.76 -27.32
C GLN A 153 -7.77 5.84 -26.65
N LEU A 154 -6.91 6.71 -27.16
CA LEU A 154 -5.52 6.83 -26.74
C LEU A 154 -5.39 7.02 -25.22
N ASN A 155 -6.25 7.84 -24.61
CA ASN A 155 -6.21 8.13 -23.18
C ASN A 155 -6.39 6.88 -22.31
N PHE A 156 -7.37 6.02 -22.64
CA PHE A 156 -7.60 4.79 -21.88
C PHE A 156 -6.48 3.77 -22.09
N ILE A 157 -5.94 3.68 -23.31
CA ILE A 157 -4.81 2.80 -23.60
C ILE A 157 -3.57 3.21 -22.80
N LEU A 158 -3.24 4.52 -22.78
CA LEU A 158 -2.10 5.04 -22.03
C LEU A 158 -2.26 4.78 -20.51
N MET A 159 -3.46 5.00 -19.98
CA MET A 159 -3.78 4.71 -18.57
C MET A 159 -3.60 3.21 -18.25
N LEU A 160 -4.10 2.31 -19.11
CA LEU A 160 -3.94 0.86 -18.91
C LEU A 160 -2.47 0.43 -18.98
N ILE A 161 -1.71 0.92 -19.96
CA ILE A 161 -0.27 0.64 -20.07
C ILE A 161 0.45 1.11 -18.81
N PHE A 162 0.16 2.32 -18.34
CA PHE A 162 0.72 2.87 -17.11
C PHE A 162 0.44 1.98 -15.90
N LEU A 163 -0.80 1.55 -15.70
CA LEU A 163 -1.18 0.66 -14.59
C LEU A 163 -0.50 -0.71 -14.69
N TRP A 164 -0.45 -1.31 -15.89
CA TRP A 164 0.22 -2.58 -16.10
C TRP A 164 1.71 -2.50 -15.77
N ILE A 165 2.39 -1.44 -16.21
CA ILE A 165 3.80 -1.20 -15.87
C ILE A 165 3.98 -1.15 -14.36
N HIS A 166 3.13 -0.42 -13.64
CA HIS A 166 3.23 -0.32 -12.18
C HIS A 166 2.97 -1.64 -11.47
N VAL A 167 1.97 -2.41 -11.89
CA VAL A 167 1.70 -3.76 -11.34
C VAL A 167 2.90 -4.68 -11.59
N ILE A 168 3.50 -4.66 -12.79
CA ILE A 168 4.69 -5.46 -13.10
C ILE A 168 5.88 -5.04 -12.24
N LEU A 169 6.10 -3.74 -12.06
CA LEU A 169 7.15 -3.22 -11.18
C LEU A 169 6.93 -3.66 -9.73
N LEU A 170 5.70 -3.61 -9.24
CA LEU A 170 5.34 -4.11 -7.90
C LEU A 170 5.62 -5.60 -7.74
N ILE A 171 5.30 -6.43 -8.74
CA ILE A 171 5.62 -7.86 -8.73
C ILE A 171 7.14 -8.08 -8.64
N LYS A 172 7.91 -7.35 -9.44
CA LYS A 172 9.39 -7.44 -9.42
C LYS A 172 9.98 -6.96 -8.08
N GLN A 173 9.37 -5.96 -7.46
CA GLN A 173 9.84 -5.37 -6.20
C GLN A 173 9.34 -6.12 -4.95
N ALA A 174 8.33 -6.98 -5.09
CA ALA A 174 7.71 -7.72 -3.99
C ALA A 174 8.70 -8.43 -3.04
N PRO A 175 9.71 -9.20 -3.51
CA PRO A 175 10.67 -9.84 -2.62
C PRO A 175 11.54 -8.83 -1.85
N TYR A 176 11.92 -7.72 -2.48
CA TYR A 176 12.73 -6.68 -1.85
C TYR A 176 11.97 -5.96 -0.74
N TYR A 177 10.68 -5.72 -0.94
CA TYR A 177 9.81 -5.16 0.10
C TYR A 177 9.79 -6.07 1.34
N LEU A 178 9.62 -7.38 1.17
CA LEU A 178 9.61 -8.32 2.29
C LEU A 178 10.94 -8.34 3.05
N ILE A 179 12.06 -8.31 2.32
CA ILE A 179 13.40 -8.25 2.92
C ILE A 179 13.56 -6.97 3.76
N ARG A 180 13.12 -5.81 3.26
CA ARG A 180 13.15 -4.54 4.00
C ARG A 180 12.30 -4.58 5.28
N VAL A 181 11.10 -5.17 5.20
CA VAL A 181 10.24 -5.37 6.37
C VAL A 181 10.95 -6.25 7.41
N TRP A 182 11.54 -7.37 6.99
CA TRP A 182 12.26 -8.27 7.90
C TRP A 182 13.50 -7.62 8.52
N LEU A 183 14.24 -6.84 7.73
CA LEU A 183 15.39 -6.07 8.22
C LEU A 183 14.95 -5.06 9.29
N THR A 184 13.90 -4.30 9.00
CA THR A 184 13.31 -3.34 9.96
C THR A 184 12.88 -4.04 11.26
N ARG A 185 12.27 -5.23 11.15
CA ARG A 185 11.86 -6.04 12.31
C ARG A 185 13.01 -6.62 13.13
N SER A 186 14.18 -6.81 12.51
CA SER A 186 15.42 -7.24 13.18
C SER A 186 16.00 -6.15 14.09
N GLU A 187 15.72 -4.88 13.77
CA GLU A 187 16.19 -3.72 14.54
C GLU A 187 15.15 -3.26 15.55
N ARG A 188 13.88 -3.13 15.09
CA ARG A 188 12.75 -2.57 15.84
C ARG A 188 11.59 -3.56 15.89
N SER A 189 11.08 -3.84 17.08
CA SER A 189 9.90 -4.70 17.25
C SER A 189 8.71 -3.89 17.77
N PRO A 190 7.49 -4.06 17.23
CA PRO A 190 6.30 -3.43 17.77
C PRO A 190 6.08 -3.76 19.26
N ALA A 191 5.57 -2.79 20.02
CA ALA A 191 5.34 -2.94 21.46
C ALA A 191 4.32 -4.05 21.79
N LYS A 192 3.30 -4.26 20.95
CA LYS A 192 2.29 -5.30 21.15
C LYS A 192 2.81 -6.67 20.71
N LYS A 193 2.80 -7.64 21.61
CA LYS A 193 3.21 -9.03 21.34
C LYS A 193 1.99 -9.94 21.19
N LYS A 194 2.07 -10.91 20.28
CA LYS A 194 1.09 -11.99 20.14
C LYS A 194 1.85 -13.31 20.05
N VAL A 195 1.59 -14.21 20.98
CA VAL A 195 2.24 -15.53 21.01
C VAL A 195 1.53 -16.47 20.03
N LYS A 196 2.31 -17.19 19.22
CA LYS A 196 1.83 -18.20 18.28
C LYS A 196 2.63 -19.49 18.48
N ARG A 197 1.94 -20.57 18.84
CA ARG A 197 2.54 -21.92 18.96
C ARG A 197 2.79 -22.48 17.57
N VAL A 198 4.01 -22.97 17.33
CA VAL A 198 4.43 -23.49 16.02
C VAL A 198 5.27 -24.76 16.25
N PRO A 199 5.04 -25.84 15.47
CA PRO A 199 5.86 -27.04 15.54
C PRO A 199 7.37 -26.77 15.41
N PRO A 200 8.23 -27.48 16.17
CA PRO A 200 9.68 -27.26 16.14
C PRO A 200 10.35 -27.67 14.83
N SER A 201 9.68 -28.45 13.97
CA SER A 201 10.16 -28.91 12.66
C SER A 201 10.06 -27.85 11.55
N ILE A 202 9.45 -26.70 11.82
CA ILE A 202 9.22 -25.68 10.80
C ILE A 202 10.52 -24.92 10.48
N SER A 203 10.68 -24.52 9.21
CA SER A 203 11.84 -23.73 8.76
C SER A 203 11.72 -22.25 9.14
N ILE A 204 12.85 -21.58 9.33
CA ILE A 204 12.91 -20.12 9.57
C ILE A 204 12.18 -19.34 8.47
N GLN A 205 12.31 -19.73 7.20
CA GLN A 205 11.58 -19.09 6.08
C GLN A 205 10.07 -19.14 6.26
N THR A 206 9.53 -20.26 6.70
CA THR A 206 8.09 -20.39 6.96
C THR A 206 7.68 -19.49 8.11
N GLY A 207 8.53 -19.36 9.14
CA GLY A 207 8.36 -18.39 10.23
C GLY A 207 8.29 -16.94 9.76
N LEU A 208 9.22 -16.52 8.90
CA LEU A 208 9.25 -15.16 8.33
C LEU A 208 7.97 -14.84 7.53
N ARG A 209 7.43 -15.82 6.80
CA ARG A 209 6.15 -15.67 6.08
C ARG A 209 4.94 -15.54 7.01
N MET A 210 5.06 -15.89 8.28
CA MET A 210 3.98 -15.75 9.28
C MET A 210 3.95 -14.40 9.99
N ILE A 211 4.94 -13.51 9.76
CA ILE A 211 5.01 -12.18 10.38
C ILE A 211 3.77 -11.35 10.04
N LYS A 212 3.13 -10.77 11.07
CA LYS A 212 1.93 -9.92 10.94
C LYS A 212 2.23 -8.46 11.33
N ARG A 213 1.38 -7.54 10.86
CA ARG A 213 1.27 -6.17 11.40
C ARG A 213 -0.08 -6.04 12.13
N PRO A 214 -0.18 -5.23 13.20
CA PRO A 214 0.85 -4.40 13.83
C PRO A 214 1.56 -5.09 15.02
N VAL A 215 1.46 -6.41 15.17
CA VAL A 215 1.97 -7.15 16.35
C VAL A 215 3.31 -7.83 16.09
N THR A 216 4.08 -8.03 17.16
CA THR A 216 5.26 -8.91 17.17
C THR A 216 4.80 -10.34 17.46
N THR A 217 5.00 -11.25 16.52
CA THR A 217 4.73 -12.68 16.69
C THR A 217 5.85 -13.33 17.50
N VAL A 218 5.52 -13.88 18.66
CA VAL A 218 6.46 -14.71 19.43
C VAL A 218 6.14 -16.16 19.11
N PHE A 219 7.12 -16.88 18.57
CA PHE A 219 6.96 -18.28 18.19
C PHE A 219 7.36 -19.17 19.35
N THR A 220 6.53 -20.13 19.74
CA THR A 220 6.93 -21.12 20.76
C THR A 220 7.07 -22.49 20.12
N ALA A 221 8.28 -23.03 20.15
CA ALA A 221 8.65 -24.31 19.54
C ALA A 221 9.32 -25.21 20.58
N GLY A 222 8.73 -26.37 20.88
CA GLY A 222 9.34 -27.36 21.79
C GLY A 222 9.61 -26.88 23.22
N GLY A 223 8.82 -25.93 23.74
CA GLY A 223 9.01 -25.36 25.10
C GLY A 223 9.94 -24.14 25.17
N TYR A 224 10.39 -23.63 24.03
CA TYR A 224 11.25 -22.45 23.91
C TYR A 224 10.53 -21.30 23.21
N GLU A 225 10.73 -20.08 23.69
CA GLU A 225 10.25 -18.87 23.02
C GLU A 225 11.30 -18.34 22.03
N VAL A 226 10.89 -18.16 20.78
CA VAL A 226 11.69 -17.59 19.71
C VAL A 226 11.04 -16.28 19.26
N ASN A 227 11.74 -15.18 19.47
CA ASN A 227 11.27 -13.84 19.12
C ASN A 227 11.49 -13.54 17.62
N GLU A 228 10.56 -12.83 16.99
CA GLU A 228 10.67 -12.31 15.61
C GLU A 228 12.03 -11.65 15.33
N LYS A 229 12.52 -10.83 16.27
CA LYS A 229 13.81 -10.13 16.16
C LYS A 229 14.97 -11.08 15.92
N GLU A 230 14.99 -12.21 16.63
CA GLU A 230 16.05 -13.21 16.57
C GLU A 230 15.99 -14.01 15.26
N ILE A 231 14.77 -14.34 14.83
CA ILE A 231 14.53 -15.02 13.53
C ILE A 231 15.06 -14.16 12.39
N CYS A 232 14.72 -12.86 12.39
CA CYS A 232 15.19 -11.94 11.36
C CYS A 232 16.72 -11.77 11.42
N LYS A 233 17.33 -11.62 12.61
CA LYS A 233 18.79 -11.52 12.74
C LYS A 233 19.50 -12.75 12.19
N ARG A 234 19.04 -13.96 12.51
CA ARG A 234 19.67 -15.20 12.03
C ARG A 234 19.54 -15.41 10.53
N TYR A 235 18.40 -15.02 9.95
CA TYR A 235 18.23 -15.03 8.50
C TYR A 235 19.30 -14.19 7.77
N PHE A 236 19.76 -13.09 8.38
CA PHE A 236 20.81 -12.22 7.81
C PHE A 236 22.23 -12.57 8.28
N ALA A 237 22.39 -13.17 9.47
CA ALA A 237 23.69 -13.46 10.08
C ALA A 237 24.28 -14.82 9.69
N GLU A 238 23.45 -15.83 9.42
CA GLU A 238 23.90 -17.18 9.04
C GLU A 238 23.60 -17.44 7.55
N HIS A 239 24.59 -17.95 6.81
CA HIS A 239 24.39 -18.47 5.44
C HIS A 239 23.46 -19.71 5.36
N HIS A 240 22.72 -20.04 6.42
CA HIS A 240 21.82 -21.18 6.52
C HIS A 240 20.36 -20.76 6.36
N GLN A 241 19.95 -20.48 5.13
CA GLN A 241 18.56 -20.15 4.77
C GLN A 241 17.54 -21.27 5.09
N ASN A 242 18.00 -22.47 5.47
CA ASN A 242 17.19 -23.68 5.72
C ASN A 242 17.21 -24.17 7.18
N SER A 243 17.69 -23.38 8.14
CA SER A 243 17.68 -23.78 9.55
C SER A 243 16.25 -23.86 10.13
N VAL A 244 16.08 -24.74 11.12
CA VAL A 244 14.79 -25.18 11.68
C VAL A 244 14.58 -24.58 13.07
N PHE A 245 13.33 -24.23 13.42
CA PHE A 245 12.97 -23.58 14.68
C PHE A 245 13.46 -24.32 15.94
N GLY A 246 13.51 -25.66 15.92
CA GLY A 246 13.98 -26.47 17.06
C GLY A 246 15.45 -26.27 17.44
N HIS A 247 16.33 -25.90 16.50
CA HIS A 247 17.73 -25.53 16.81
C HIS A 247 17.85 -24.10 17.34
N VAL A 248 16.82 -23.27 17.14
CA VAL A 248 16.79 -21.89 17.60
C VAL A 248 16.41 -21.81 19.08
N GLY A 249 15.45 -22.64 19.51
CA GLY A 249 14.94 -22.67 20.87
C GLY A 249 15.92 -23.24 21.92
N SER A 250 16.73 -24.24 21.59
CA SER A 250 17.54 -24.99 22.57
C SER A 250 18.61 -24.19 23.33
N ARG A 251 18.91 -22.95 22.90
CA ARG A 251 19.89 -22.07 23.54
C ARG A 251 19.28 -20.95 24.39
N ASP A 252 17.96 -20.73 24.36
CA ASP A 252 17.36 -19.58 25.04
C ASP A 252 16.17 -19.96 25.93
N ARG A 253 16.06 -19.26 27.06
CA ARG A 253 15.25 -19.54 28.27
C ARG A 253 14.13 -20.59 28.13
N ARG A 254 14.24 -21.66 28.92
CA ARG A 254 13.10 -22.55 29.26
C ARG A 254 11.93 -21.70 29.76
N ILE A 255 10.74 -21.96 29.22
CA ILE A 255 9.49 -21.54 29.83
C ILE A 255 9.47 -22.14 31.26
N LYS A 256 9.43 -21.29 32.28
CA LYS A 256 9.09 -21.69 33.65
C LYS A 256 7.58 -21.84 33.76
#